data_AF-K1KY68-F1
#
_entry.id   AF-K1KY68-F1
#
_cell.length_a   1.000
_cell.length_b   1.000
_cell.length_c   1.000
_cell.angle_alpha   90.00
_cell.angle_beta   90.00
_cell.angle_gamma   90.00
#
_symmetry.space_group_name_H-M   'P 1'
#
loop_
_entity.id
_entity.type
_entity.pdbx_description
1 polymer ?
#
loop_
_entity_poly.entity_id
_entity_poly.type
_entity_poly.pdbx_seq_one_letter_code
_entity_poly.pdbx_strand_id
1 'polypeptide(L)'
;MQKGKIFVVGFGPGDREHITKRAVDALQQSDHIMGYKTYVELIEHLVTAKTIVSTGMTEEVSRAQEAVKQAEAGHIVAVISSGDAGVYGMAGLVYEVLIEKGWTAKEGIEVEVVPGISAINSCASLLGAPVMHDSCTISLSDHLTPWTVIEKRIEAAAMADFVVAFYNPKSGRRTRQIVEAQRILLKYRSPDTPVGLVKAAYRDTQDIVLTTLEEMLEHDIGMLTTVVVGNSSTFYYDNKIITPRGYQRKYTLGEEKQLLKPHQRLKKEAEPWALDQETGEAKTGYEKIEAIEKKIVEPAAIKTTALQLANEALALVHKETSAVKVEENPFLVQQEVESIFEFAVSPGVANKMITPAQMITLAEVVGERGTMEYTPDHRLVLKVPTDSPKRIVETVEKTGLLVQPVGDVVIVKACDFCYGEKAESIPYAEEIMETLGGIKMPKELHVGFNGCGMACYRAVFDDIGIVYRKKKFDLFIGSKPVGRTAHAAQPVLEGIDPEKLIPLLTEIVADYKENAHPNERFFKYFKRVKKILNFNYVDMSCKIKVEEAPCGD
;
A
#
# COMPACT_ATOMS: atom_id res chain seq x y z
N MET A 1 -3.03 20.62 46.03
CA MET A 1 -2.71 19.19 46.07
C MET A 1 -1.71 18.91 44.97
N GLN A 2 -0.69 18.10 45.24
CA GLN A 2 0.20 17.61 44.20
C GLN A 2 -0.64 16.74 43.25
N LYS A 3 -0.60 17.02 41.95
CA LYS A 3 -1.29 16.18 40.96
C LYS A 3 -0.56 14.83 40.88
N GLY A 4 -1.30 13.72 40.94
CA GLY A 4 -0.75 12.38 40.75
C GLY A 4 -0.36 12.13 39.30
N LYS A 5 0.29 10.98 39.05
CA LYS A 5 0.80 10.57 37.74
C LYS A 5 0.70 9.06 37.56
N ILE A 6 0.40 8.60 36.35
CA ILE A 6 0.43 7.18 35.98
C ILE A 6 1.56 6.93 35.00
N PHE A 7 2.50 6.06 35.37
CA PHE A 7 3.42 5.42 34.44
C PHE A 7 2.82 4.08 34.02
N VAL A 8 2.66 3.85 32.72
CA VAL A 8 2.36 2.51 32.20
C VAL A 8 3.66 1.92 31.66
N VAL A 9 4.25 0.99 32.41
CA VAL A 9 5.66 0.60 32.24
C VAL A 9 5.76 -0.77 31.58
N GLY A 10 6.28 -0.82 30.35
CA GLY A 10 6.82 -2.03 29.75
C GLY A 10 8.21 -2.30 30.29
N PHE A 11 8.40 -3.36 31.07
CA PHE A 11 9.71 -3.67 31.67
C PHE A 11 10.57 -4.61 30.81
N GLY A 12 10.11 -5.01 29.62
CA GLY A 12 10.84 -5.93 28.76
C GLY A 12 10.70 -7.40 29.19
N PRO A 13 11.65 -8.28 28.83
CA PRO A 13 11.52 -9.72 29.07
C PRO A 13 11.61 -10.11 30.55
N GLY A 14 12.14 -9.26 31.43
CA GLY A 14 12.25 -9.51 32.87
C GLY A 14 13.68 -9.68 33.37
N ASP A 15 14.65 -9.82 32.47
CA ASP A 15 16.08 -9.73 32.79
C ASP A 15 16.52 -8.28 32.97
N ARG A 16 17.34 -8.03 33.99
CA ARG A 16 17.83 -6.71 34.38
C ARG A 16 18.57 -5.97 33.25
N GLU A 17 19.35 -6.67 32.43
CA GLU A 17 20.12 -6.07 31.33
C GLU A 17 19.22 -5.63 30.17
N HIS A 18 18.01 -6.18 30.09
CA HIS A 18 17.03 -5.90 29.05
C HIS A 18 15.90 -4.95 29.49
N ILE A 19 16.00 -4.37 30.68
CA ILE A 19 15.09 -3.32 31.16
C ILE A 19 15.64 -1.95 30.78
N THR A 20 14.80 -1.13 30.14
CA THR A 20 15.22 0.22 29.74
C THR A 20 15.49 1.11 30.97
N LYS A 21 16.45 2.03 30.85
CA LYS A 21 16.74 2.99 31.93
C LYS A 21 15.48 3.78 32.34
N ARG A 22 14.64 4.15 31.36
CA ARG A 22 13.40 4.90 31.62
C ARG A 22 12.39 4.09 32.44
N ALA A 23 12.28 2.78 32.20
CA ALA A 23 11.43 1.88 32.98
C ALA A 23 11.91 1.79 34.44
N VAL A 24 13.21 1.62 34.67
CA VAL A 24 13.80 1.64 36.02
C VAL A 24 13.48 2.97 36.73
N ASP A 25 13.68 4.10 36.04
CA ASP A 25 13.42 5.43 36.61
C ASP A 25 11.95 5.65 36.95
N ALA A 26 11.03 5.14 36.11
CA ALA A 26 9.60 5.22 36.37
C ALA A 26 9.21 4.42 37.61
N LEU A 27 9.72 3.19 37.73
CA LEU A 27 9.47 2.32 38.89
C LEU A 27 10.00 2.95 40.20
N GLN A 28 11.18 3.56 40.15
CA GLN A 28 11.79 4.22 41.32
C GLN A 28 11.07 5.51 41.73
N GLN A 29 10.45 6.22 40.78
CA GLN A 29 9.66 7.42 41.05
C GLN A 29 8.26 7.11 41.60
N SER A 30 7.78 5.88 41.46
CA SER A 30 6.43 5.50 41.87
C SER A 30 6.28 5.24 43.36
N ASP A 31 5.24 5.82 43.96
CA ASP A 31 4.78 5.50 45.32
C ASP A 31 4.09 4.12 45.35
N HIS A 32 3.35 3.78 44.29
CA HIS A 32 2.60 2.54 44.15
C HIS A 32 2.96 1.78 42.88
N ILE A 33 3.08 0.45 42.99
CA ILE A 33 3.24 -0.44 41.83
C ILE A 33 2.06 -1.39 41.74
N MET A 34 1.46 -1.45 40.56
CA MET A 34 0.28 -2.23 40.23
C MET A 34 0.68 -3.26 39.16
N GLY A 35 0.60 -4.55 39.47
CA GLY A 35 1.11 -5.58 38.57
C GLY A 35 0.54 -6.95 38.83
N TYR A 36 0.75 -7.87 37.90
CA TYR A 36 0.49 -9.29 38.13
C TYR A 36 1.60 -9.85 39.04
N LYS A 37 1.25 -10.75 39.97
CA LYS A 37 2.18 -11.26 40.99
C LYS A 37 3.53 -11.72 40.41
N THR A 38 3.50 -12.52 39.34
CA THR A 38 4.74 -13.02 38.70
C THR A 38 5.57 -11.90 38.07
N TYR A 39 4.95 -10.82 37.59
CA TYR A 39 5.66 -9.67 37.02
C TYR A 39 6.32 -8.84 38.11
N VAL A 40 5.65 -8.68 39.25
CA VAL A 40 6.20 -8.03 40.43
C VAL A 40 7.43 -8.79 40.93
N GLU A 41 7.36 -10.11 41.02
CA GLU A 41 8.48 -10.98 41.43
C GLU A 41 9.71 -10.80 40.52
N LEU A 42 9.52 -10.66 39.20
CA LEU A 42 10.63 -10.44 38.25
C LEU A 42 11.37 -9.11 38.48
N ILE A 43 10.65 -8.07 38.88
CA ILE A 43 11.22 -6.73 39.05
C ILE A 43 11.50 -6.39 40.52
N GLU A 44 11.32 -7.31 41.47
CA GLU A 44 11.39 -7.05 42.91
C GLU A 44 12.69 -6.33 43.30
N HIS A 45 13.80 -6.71 42.68
CA HIS A 45 15.13 -6.11 42.87
C HIS A 45 15.26 -4.64 42.42
N LEU A 46 14.29 -4.12 41.66
CA LEU A 46 14.22 -2.74 41.15
C LEU A 46 13.17 -1.90 41.88
N VAL A 47 12.32 -2.53 42.69
CA VAL A 47 11.18 -1.87 43.33
C VAL A 47 11.63 -1.15 44.61
N THR A 48 11.40 0.16 44.65
CA THR A 48 11.54 0.99 45.87
C THR A 48 10.20 1.52 46.37
N ALA A 49 9.09 1.09 45.76
CA ALA A 49 7.75 1.61 46.01
C ALA A 49 7.25 1.27 47.41
N LYS A 50 6.44 2.16 47.99
CA LYS A 50 5.89 2.03 49.35
C LYS A 50 4.78 0.99 49.42
N THR A 51 4.02 0.85 48.33
CA THR A 51 2.89 -0.07 48.24
C THR A 51 2.95 -0.86 46.94
N ILE A 52 2.81 -2.17 47.03
CA ILE A 52 2.71 -3.08 45.89
C ILE A 52 1.33 -3.72 45.93
N VAL A 53 0.54 -3.52 44.88
CA VAL A 53 -0.76 -4.18 44.72
C VAL A 53 -0.62 -5.23 43.62
N SER A 54 -0.57 -6.48 44.05
CA SER A 54 -0.55 -7.64 43.15
C SER A 54 -1.96 -8.22 43.02
N THR A 55 -2.55 -8.15 41.82
CA THR A 55 -3.85 -8.79 41.52
C THR A 55 -3.67 -10.05 40.69
N GLY A 56 -4.73 -10.85 40.54
CA GLY A 56 -4.73 -12.06 39.72
C GLY A 56 -4.60 -11.79 38.21
N MET A 57 -4.52 -12.85 37.41
CA MET A 57 -4.36 -12.75 35.94
C MET A 57 -5.64 -12.26 35.23
N THR A 58 -6.83 -12.49 35.80
CA THR A 58 -8.13 -12.12 35.20
C THR A 58 -8.66 -10.76 35.68
N GLU A 59 -7.83 -9.99 36.38
CA GLU A 59 -8.21 -8.77 37.10
C GLU A 59 -7.52 -7.54 36.49
N GLU A 60 -7.41 -7.50 35.16
CA GLU A 60 -6.77 -6.38 34.45
C GLU A 60 -7.59 -5.08 34.60
N VAL A 61 -8.92 -5.15 34.47
CA VAL A 61 -9.81 -3.98 34.61
C VAL A 61 -9.73 -3.38 36.00
N SER A 62 -9.79 -4.22 37.05
CA SER A 62 -9.68 -3.74 38.43
C SER A 62 -8.30 -3.15 38.72
N ARG A 63 -7.23 -3.70 38.13
CA ARG A 63 -5.86 -3.15 38.21
C ARG A 63 -5.79 -1.75 37.62
N ALA A 64 -6.39 -1.53 36.46
CA ALA A 64 -6.45 -0.21 35.82
C ALA A 64 -7.29 0.78 36.63
N GLN A 65 -8.47 0.37 37.11
CA GLN A 65 -9.35 1.19 37.95
C GLN A 65 -8.68 1.63 39.25
N GLU A 66 -8.00 0.71 39.95
CA GLU A 66 -7.28 1.04 41.18
C GLU A 66 -6.09 1.97 40.91
N ALA A 67 -5.36 1.75 39.80
CA ALA A 67 -4.27 2.66 39.41
C ALA A 67 -4.76 4.09 39.18
N VAL A 68 -5.88 4.26 38.47
CA VAL A 68 -6.48 5.57 38.24
C VAL A 68 -6.93 6.21 39.55
N LYS A 69 -7.60 5.45 40.42
CA LYS A 69 -8.07 5.94 41.73
C LYS A 69 -6.90 6.41 42.62
N GLN A 70 -5.80 5.67 42.66
CA GLN A 70 -4.62 6.06 43.44
C GLN A 70 -3.94 7.32 42.86
N ALA A 71 -3.89 7.45 41.54
CA ALA A 71 -3.36 8.65 40.91
C ALA A 71 -4.29 9.88 41.10
N GLU A 72 -5.61 9.69 41.12
CA GLU A 72 -6.60 10.73 41.50
C GLU A 72 -6.41 11.19 42.95
N ALA A 73 -5.98 10.28 43.84
CA ALA A 73 -5.62 10.62 45.22
C ALA A 73 -4.27 11.37 45.36
N GLY A 74 -3.56 11.61 44.26
CA GLY A 74 -2.32 12.38 44.23
C GLY A 74 -1.04 11.55 44.23
N HIS A 75 -1.13 10.22 44.14
CA HIS A 75 0.03 9.34 44.13
C HIS A 75 0.67 9.19 42.75
N ILE A 76 1.97 8.86 42.72
CA ILE A 76 2.65 8.42 41.51
C ILE A 76 2.53 6.89 41.41
N VAL A 77 1.88 6.40 40.36
CA VAL A 77 1.52 4.99 40.21
C VAL A 77 2.21 4.41 38.99
N ALA A 78 2.89 3.27 39.12
CA ALA A 78 3.36 2.47 37.99
C ALA A 78 2.47 1.25 37.76
N VAL A 79 1.91 1.14 36.57
CA VAL A 79 1.18 -0.03 36.08
C VAL A 79 2.11 -0.83 35.18
N ILE A 80 2.56 -2.00 35.63
CA ILE A 80 3.61 -2.76 34.96
C ILE A 80 3.06 -3.77 33.96
N SER A 81 3.76 -3.95 32.84
CA SER A 81 3.49 -4.96 31.81
C SER A 81 4.80 -5.64 31.40
N SER A 82 4.77 -6.96 31.26
CA SER A 82 5.89 -7.71 30.66
C SER A 82 5.99 -7.37 29.18
N GLY A 83 7.21 -7.26 28.67
CA GLY A 83 7.46 -6.80 27.31
C GLY A 83 7.20 -5.31 27.18
N ASP A 84 6.36 -4.93 26.22
CA ASP A 84 5.93 -3.55 26.01
C ASP A 84 4.50 -3.33 26.52
N ALA A 85 4.24 -2.18 27.15
CA ALA A 85 2.92 -1.87 27.71
C ALA A 85 1.82 -1.68 26.65
N GLY A 86 2.19 -1.34 25.41
CA GLY A 86 1.28 -1.16 24.28
C GLY A 86 1.02 -2.46 23.50
N VAL A 87 1.80 -3.51 23.68
CA VAL A 87 1.65 -4.78 22.96
C VAL A 87 0.98 -5.82 23.85
N TYR A 88 -0.36 -5.93 23.73
CA TYR A 88 -1.19 -6.80 24.57
C TYR A 88 -1.01 -6.57 26.08
N GLY A 89 -0.63 -5.35 26.46
CA GLY A 89 -0.38 -4.93 27.84
C GLY A 89 -1.43 -3.96 28.38
N MET A 90 -1.07 -3.25 29.45
CA MET A 90 -2.01 -2.43 30.23
C MET A 90 -2.31 -1.03 29.65
N ALA A 91 -1.56 -0.55 28.65
CA ALA A 91 -1.68 0.84 28.20
C ALA A 91 -3.07 1.17 27.64
N GLY A 92 -3.60 0.33 26.75
CA GLY A 92 -4.93 0.51 26.17
C GLY A 92 -6.01 0.56 27.25
N LEU A 93 -5.99 -0.42 28.17
CA LEU A 93 -6.98 -0.53 29.23
C LEU A 93 -6.93 0.65 30.23
N VAL A 94 -5.74 1.16 30.55
CA VAL A 94 -5.60 2.37 31.38
C VAL A 94 -6.25 3.57 30.70
N TYR A 95 -6.04 3.75 29.39
CA TYR A 95 -6.70 4.83 28.65
C TYR A 95 -8.21 4.64 28.57
N GLU A 96 -8.71 3.43 28.33
CA GLU A 96 -10.16 3.14 28.30
C GLU A 96 -10.83 3.53 29.62
N VAL A 97 -10.26 3.13 30.76
CA VAL A 97 -10.79 3.50 32.09
C VAL A 97 -10.74 5.00 32.34
N LEU A 98 -9.68 5.69 31.89
CA LEU A 98 -9.58 7.15 31.99
C LEU A 98 -10.64 7.85 31.13
N ILE A 99 -10.86 7.39 29.91
CA ILE A 99 -11.87 7.93 28.98
C ILE A 99 -13.28 7.79 29.57
N GLU A 100 -13.61 6.63 30.14
CA GLU A 100 -14.90 6.41 30.82
C GLU A 100 -15.13 7.40 31.99
N LYS A 101 -14.05 7.85 32.63
CA LYS A 101 -14.07 8.86 33.71
C LYS A 101 -14.04 10.32 33.21
N GLY A 102 -14.09 10.55 31.89
CA GLY A 102 -14.07 11.89 31.31
C GLY A 102 -12.69 12.56 31.32
N TRP A 103 -11.61 11.77 31.39
CA TRP A 103 -10.24 12.30 31.37
C TRP A 103 -9.91 13.00 30.05
N THR A 104 -9.14 14.09 30.15
CA THR A 104 -8.49 14.74 29.00
C THR A 104 -7.00 14.92 29.29
N ALA A 105 -6.17 14.87 28.25
CA ALA A 105 -4.72 15.05 28.38
C ALA A 105 -4.31 16.42 28.97
N LYS A 106 -5.16 17.45 28.84
CA LYS A 106 -4.87 18.82 29.31
C LYS A 106 -5.17 19.01 30.79
N GLU A 107 -6.28 18.44 31.28
CA GLU A 107 -6.82 18.76 32.61
C GLU A 107 -6.70 17.59 33.59
N GLY A 108 -6.66 16.37 33.07
CA GLY A 108 -6.58 15.14 33.84
C GLY A 108 -5.20 14.83 34.42
N ILE A 109 -5.08 13.60 34.91
CA ILE A 109 -3.84 13.02 35.45
C ILE A 109 -2.82 12.87 34.32
N GLU A 110 -1.55 13.14 34.61
CA GLU A 110 -0.49 12.89 33.65
C GLU A 110 -0.31 11.38 33.45
N VAL A 111 -0.32 10.93 32.19
CA VAL A 111 -0.11 9.53 31.82
C VAL A 111 1.10 9.45 30.91
N GLU A 112 2.06 8.61 31.27
CA GLU A 112 3.24 8.34 30.47
C GLU A 112 3.38 6.84 30.21
N VAL A 113 3.33 6.44 28.94
CA VAL A 113 3.62 5.08 28.52
C VAL A 113 5.13 4.95 28.33
N VAL A 114 5.76 4.08 29.13
CA VAL A 114 7.19 3.82 29.08
C VAL A 114 7.44 2.54 28.27
N PRO A 115 8.18 2.62 27.15
CA PRO A 115 8.35 1.48 26.26
C PRO A 115 9.27 0.41 26.84
N GLY A 116 9.00 -0.84 26.45
CA GLY A 116 9.79 -2.01 26.81
C GLY A 116 10.09 -2.90 25.60
N ILE A 117 11.08 -3.78 25.73
CA ILE A 117 11.42 -4.72 24.65
C ILE A 117 10.35 -5.82 24.60
N SER A 118 9.51 -5.80 23.56
CA SER A 118 8.42 -6.76 23.42
C SER A 118 8.93 -8.19 23.16
N ALA A 119 8.05 -9.18 23.33
CA ALA A 119 8.42 -10.59 23.23
C ALA A 119 8.93 -10.96 21.84
N ILE A 120 8.38 -10.36 20.77
CA ILE A 120 8.84 -10.57 19.38
C ILE A 120 10.33 -10.25 19.22
N ASN A 121 10.78 -9.10 19.75
CA ASN A 121 12.18 -8.69 19.65
C ASN A 121 13.07 -9.51 20.57
N SER A 122 12.60 -9.77 21.80
CA SER A 122 13.34 -10.57 22.79
C SER A 122 13.55 -12.02 22.32
N CYS A 123 12.55 -12.62 21.67
CA CYS A 123 12.67 -13.96 21.13
C CYS A 123 13.50 -13.97 19.85
N ALA A 124 13.33 -12.97 18.98
CA ALA A 124 14.08 -12.87 17.74
C ALA A 124 15.60 -12.78 17.98
N SER A 125 16.06 -12.02 18.98
CA SER A 125 17.49 -11.91 19.31
C SER A 125 18.11 -13.23 19.73
N LEU A 126 17.32 -14.14 20.33
CA LEU A 126 17.74 -15.48 20.71
C LEU A 126 17.76 -16.45 19.51
N LEU A 127 16.86 -16.25 18.55
CA LEU A 127 16.70 -17.10 17.35
C LEU A 127 17.64 -16.72 16.19
N GLY A 128 18.12 -15.48 16.12
CA GLY A 128 18.94 -14.97 15.01
C GLY A 128 18.40 -13.67 14.44
N ALA A 129 17.87 -13.72 13.22
CA ALA A 129 17.26 -12.58 12.54
C ALA A 129 15.91 -12.93 11.87
N PRO A 130 14.95 -13.56 12.60
CA PRO A 130 13.69 -14.00 12.01
C PRO A 130 12.72 -12.87 11.66
N VAL A 131 12.87 -11.67 12.22
CA VAL A 131 11.92 -10.53 12.07
C VAL A 131 12.53 -9.37 11.28
N MET A 132 13.47 -9.68 10.38
CA MET A 132 14.18 -8.69 9.58
C MET A 132 13.31 -8.04 8.49
N HIS A 133 12.30 -8.76 8.00
CA HIS A 133 11.34 -8.29 7.00
C HIS A 133 10.00 -7.98 7.68
N ASP A 134 9.03 -7.54 6.88
CA ASP A 134 7.64 -7.32 7.28
C ASP A 134 7.13 -8.45 8.19
N SER A 135 6.71 -8.07 9.40
CA SER A 135 6.26 -8.99 10.43
C SER A 135 4.96 -8.53 11.09
N CYS A 136 4.18 -9.48 11.57
CA CYS A 136 2.94 -9.28 12.31
C CYS A 136 3.01 -9.95 13.68
N THR A 137 2.44 -9.30 14.70
CA THR A 137 2.16 -9.93 15.99
C THR A 137 0.67 -10.28 16.05
N ILE A 138 0.37 -11.51 16.48
CA ILE A 138 -1.02 -11.98 16.61
C ILE A 138 -1.17 -12.69 17.95
N SER A 139 -2.07 -12.22 18.81
CA SER A 139 -2.47 -12.96 20.01
C SER A 139 -3.46 -14.06 19.63
N LEU A 140 -3.24 -15.27 20.13
CA LEU A 140 -4.17 -16.40 20.01
C LEU A 140 -5.17 -16.47 21.18
N SER A 141 -5.27 -15.40 21.98
CA SER A 141 -6.27 -15.29 23.04
C SER A 141 -7.61 -14.85 22.48
N ASP A 142 -8.61 -15.71 22.58
CA ASP A 142 -9.99 -15.46 22.17
C ASP A 142 -10.88 -14.95 23.32
N HIS A 143 -10.27 -14.58 24.46
CA HIS A 143 -11.01 -14.12 25.64
C HIS A 143 -11.80 -12.83 25.38
N LEU A 144 -11.19 -11.86 24.68
CA LEU A 144 -11.80 -10.57 24.34
C LEU A 144 -11.92 -10.36 22.83
N THR A 145 -11.55 -11.35 22.02
CA THR A 145 -11.58 -11.26 20.56
C THR A 145 -12.16 -12.54 19.98
N PRO A 146 -13.26 -12.49 19.21
CA PRO A 146 -13.82 -13.69 18.60
C PRO A 146 -12.79 -14.44 17.76
N TRP A 147 -12.76 -15.78 17.88
CA TRP A 147 -11.82 -16.61 17.14
C TRP A 147 -11.87 -16.37 15.62
N THR A 148 -13.05 -16.15 15.05
CA THR A 148 -13.24 -15.87 13.62
C THR A 148 -12.46 -14.64 13.14
N VAL A 149 -12.27 -13.63 14.00
CA VAL A 149 -11.45 -12.45 13.70
C VAL A 149 -9.96 -12.79 13.76
N ILE A 150 -9.55 -13.60 14.73
CA ILE A 150 -8.15 -14.06 14.87
C ILE A 150 -7.77 -14.93 13.68
N GLU A 151 -8.62 -15.89 13.30
CA GLU A 151 -8.46 -16.72 12.10
C GLU A 151 -8.28 -15.87 10.84
N LYS A 152 -9.13 -14.87 10.62
CA LYS A 152 -8.99 -13.92 9.51
C LYS A 152 -7.63 -13.19 9.53
N ARG A 153 -7.14 -12.78 10.69
CA ARG A 153 -5.82 -12.13 10.83
C ARG A 153 -4.68 -13.08 10.47
N ILE A 154 -4.77 -14.33 10.91
CA ILE A 154 -3.77 -15.37 10.60
C ILE A 154 -3.75 -15.63 9.09
N GLU A 155 -4.92 -15.82 8.48
CA GLU A 155 -5.03 -16.09 7.05
C GLU A 155 -4.53 -14.91 6.21
N ALA A 156 -4.83 -13.67 6.60
CA ALA A 156 -4.31 -12.48 5.92
C ALA A 156 -2.77 -12.37 6.04
N ALA A 157 -2.21 -12.59 7.25
CA ALA A 157 -0.76 -12.58 7.45
C ALA A 157 -0.05 -13.71 6.68
N ALA A 158 -0.71 -14.87 6.56
CA ALA A 158 -0.24 -15.99 5.75
C ALA A 158 -0.22 -15.65 4.26
N MET A 159 -1.35 -15.15 3.74
CA MET A 159 -1.54 -14.79 2.33
C MET A 159 -0.59 -13.67 1.87
N ALA A 160 -0.30 -12.70 2.75
CA ALA A 160 0.61 -11.60 2.47
C ALA A 160 2.09 -11.90 2.84
N ASP A 161 2.42 -13.16 3.17
CA ASP A 161 3.78 -13.64 3.43
C ASP A 161 4.55 -12.89 4.54
N PHE A 162 3.84 -12.46 5.59
CA PHE A 162 4.47 -11.82 6.77
C PHE A 162 5.19 -12.85 7.65
N VAL A 163 6.31 -12.48 8.27
CA VAL A 163 6.76 -13.23 9.45
C VAL A 163 5.71 -13.10 10.55
N VAL A 164 5.34 -14.17 11.25
CA VAL A 164 4.27 -14.13 12.26
C VAL A 164 4.82 -14.48 13.63
N ALA A 165 4.66 -13.59 14.61
CA ALA A 165 4.93 -13.87 16.01
C ALA A 165 3.61 -14.07 16.77
N PHE A 166 3.34 -15.30 17.21
CA PHE A 166 2.16 -15.61 18.01
C PHE A 166 2.40 -15.35 19.49
N TYR A 167 1.52 -14.52 20.06
CA TYR A 167 1.43 -14.24 21.48
C TYR A 167 0.32 -15.09 22.11
N ASN A 168 0.49 -15.39 23.39
CA ASN A 168 -0.44 -16.19 24.17
C ASN A 168 -0.85 -17.49 23.45
N PRO A 169 0.10 -18.26 22.85
CA PRO A 169 -0.23 -19.25 21.82
C PRO A 169 -1.06 -20.42 22.35
N LYS A 170 -0.85 -20.81 23.61
CA LYS A 170 -1.54 -21.94 24.24
C LYS A 170 -1.68 -21.72 25.75
N SER A 171 -2.74 -22.25 26.33
CA SER A 171 -2.94 -22.31 27.79
C SER A 171 -3.65 -23.61 28.16
N GLY A 172 -3.83 -23.89 29.46
CA GLY A 172 -4.53 -25.10 29.91
C GLY A 172 -5.96 -25.23 29.36
N ARG A 173 -6.64 -24.12 29.05
CA ARG A 173 -7.98 -24.10 28.43
C ARG A 173 -7.96 -23.87 26.92
N ARG A 174 -6.95 -23.16 26.41
CA ARG A 174 -6.82 -22.78 24.98
C ARG A 174 -5.76 -23.66 24.33
N THR A 175 -6.16 -24.80 23.79
CA THR A 175 -5.26 -25.77 23.14
C THR A 175 -5.48 -25.88 21.63
N ARG A 176 -6.69 -25.54 21.13
CA ARG A 176 -7.07 -25.64 19.73
C ARG A 176 -6.44 -24.55 18.85
N GLN A 177 -6.28 -23.36 19.38
CA GLN A 177 -5.97 -22.14 18.62
C GLN A 177 -4.63 -22.24 17.87
N ILE A 178 -3.58 -22.74 18.52
CA ILE A 178 -2.27 -22.93 17.88
C ILE A 178 -2.30 -23.99 16.77
N VAL A 179 -3.14 -25.03 16.94
CA VAL A 179 -3.32 -26.09 15.93
C VAL A 179 -4.01 -25.54 14.68
N GLU A 180 -5.07 -24.74 14.88
CA GLU A 180 -5.75 -24.07 13.79
C GLU A 180 -4.85 -23.04 13.11
N ALA A 181 -4.06 -22.28 13.87
CA ALA A 181 -3.10 -21.33 13.33
C ALA A 181 -2.06 -22.02 12.41
N GLN A 182 -1.51 -23.15 12.85
CA GLN A 182 -0.61 -23.98 12.03
C GLN A 182 -1.31 -24.45 10.75
N ARG A 183 -2.54 -25.00 10.85
CA ARG A 183 -3.33 -25.45 9.70
C ARG A 183 -3.56 -24.34 8.68
N ILE A 184 -3.87 -23.13 9.13
CA ILE A 184 -4.08 -21.98 8.24
C ILE A 184 -2.77 -21.62 7.53
N LEU A 185 -1.66 -21.53 8.26
CA LEU A 185 -0.36 -21.19 7.69
C LEU A 185 0.12 -22.21 6.65
N LEU A 186 -0.11 -23.50 6.89
CA LEU A 186 0.23 -24.60 5.97
C LEU A 186 -0.51 -24.52 4.62
N LYS A 187 -1.61 -23.76 4.51
CA LYS A 187 -2.26 -23.50 3.21
C LYS A 187 -1.41 -22.60 2.30
N TYR A 188 -0.52 -21.79 2.86
CA TYR A 188 0.22 -20.73 2.15
C TYR A 188 1.75 -20.91 2.21
N ARG A 189 2.25 -21.78 3.09
CA ARG A 189 3.69 -21.93 3.35
C ARG A 189 4.12 -23.40 3.26
N SER A 190 5.42 -23.59 3.04
CA SER A 190 6.02 -24.93 3.08
C SER A 190 5.90 -25.53 4.49
N PRO A 191 5.65 -26.84 4.63
CA PRO A 191 5.80 -27.56 5.89
C PRO A 191 7.18 -27.33 6.54
N ASP A 192 8.23 -27.18 5.73
CA ASP A 192 9.62 -26.95 6.16
C ASP A 192 9.91 -25.51 6.62
N THR A 193 8.93 -24.60 6.59
CA THR A 193 9.15 -23.20 6.97
C THR A 193 9.70 -23.11 8.41
N PRO A 194 10.82 -22.38 8.63
CA PRO A 194 11.42 -22.26 9.96
C PRO A 194 10.49 -21.69 11.03
N VAL A 195 10.45 -22.34 12.19
CA VAL A 195 9.72 -21.91 13.38
C VAL A 195 10.64 -21.90 14.59
N GLY A 196 10.59 -20.81 15.35
CA GLY A 196 11.25 -20.69 16.66
C GLY A 196 10.22 -20.69 17.78
N LEU A 197 10.35 -21.60 18.73
CA LEU A 197 9.59 -21.60 19.98
C LEU A 197 10.51 -21.11 21.08
N VAL A 198 10.19 -19.96 21.67
CA VAL A 198 10.99 -19.39 22.75
C VAL A 198 10.12 -19.27 23.99
N LYS A 199 10.43 -20.07 25.00
CA LYS A 199 9.77 -20.08 26.30
C LYS A 199 10.59 -19.25 27.27
N ALA A 200 9.92 -18.36 28.00
CA ALA A 200 10.51 -17.57 29.08
C ALA A 200 11.84 -16.89 28.70
N ALA A 201 11.86 -16.21 27.54
CA ALA A 201 13.03 -15.48 27.02
C ALA A 201 13.68 -14.61 28.10
N TYR A 202 15.00 -14.75 28.27
CA TYR A 202 15.82 -14.07 29.28
C TYR A 202 15.34 -14.29 30.72
N ARG A 203 14.79 -15.45 31.05
CA ARG A 203 14.46 -15.83 32.44
C ARG A 203 15.10 -17.17 32.77
N ASP A 204 15.10 -17.54 34.05
CA ASP A 204 15.74 -18.78 34.53
C ASP A 204 15.25 -20.06 33.84
N THR A 205 14.01 -20.08 33.36
CA THR A 205 13.40 -21.23 32.66
C THR A 205 13.41 -21.07 31.14
N GLN A 206 14.33 -20.27 30.60
CA GLN A 206 14.48 -20.07 29.17
C GLN A 206 14.70 -21.40 28.45
N ASP A 207 13.90 -21.64 27.43
CA ASP A 207 14.03 -22.79 26.55
C ASP A 207 13.77 -22.37 25.10
N ILE A 208 14.63 -22.81 24.18
CA ILE A 208 14.62 -22.40 22.77
C ILE A 208 14.59 -23.66 21.92
N VAL A 209 13.55 -23.79 21.11
CA VAL A 209 13.39 -24.87 20.16
C VAL A 209 13.34 -24.29 18.75
N LEU A 210 14.17 -24.84 17.87
CA LEU A 210 14.14 -24.61 16.42
C LEU A 210 13.48 -25.82 15.78
N THR A 211 12.42 -25.60 15.01
CA THR A 211 11.56 -26.65 14.45
C THR A 211 10.90 -26.16 13.16
N THR A 212 10.16 -27.00 12.46
CA THR A 212 9.48 -26.59 11.23
C THR A 212 8.02 -26.23 11.49
N LEU A 213 7.34 -25.65 10.49
CA LEU A 213 5.91 -25.38 10.57
C LEU A 213 5.11 -26.68 10.70
N GLU A 214 5.59 -27.79 10.17
CA GLU A 214 4.97 -29.12 10.34
C GLU A 214 5.14 -29.65 11.77
N GLU A 215 6.36 -29.60 12.30
CA GLU A 215 6.75 -30.26 13.54
C GLU A 215 6.50 -29.40 14.81
N MET A 216 6.18 -28.10 14.66
CA MET A 216 6.08 -27.18 15.80
C MET A 216 5.12 -27.62 16.91
N LEU A 217 4.09 -28.43 16.61
CA LEU A 217 3.12 -28.91 17.58
C LEU A 217 3.60 -30.12 18.40
N GLU A 218 4.71 -30.74 18.02
CA GLU A 218 5.33 -31.87 18.74
C GLU A 218 6.10 -31.40 19.99
N HIS A 219 6.31 -30.09 20.12
CA HIS A 219 7.05 -29.47 21.21
C HIS A 219 6.14 -28.80 22.25
N ASP A 220 6.68 -28.53 23.44
CA ASP A 220 5.94 -27.86 24.52
C ASP A 220 5.70 -26.38 24.19
N ILE A 221 4.44 -26.04 23.88
CA ILE A 221 3.99 -24.66 23.72
C ILE A 221 3.09 -24.31 24.91
N GLY A 222 3.54 -23.36 25.72
CA GLY A 222 2.83 -22.89 26.91
C GLY A 222 2.43 -21.42 26.82
N MET A 223 1.94 -20.89 27.94
CA MET A 223 1.52 -19.49 28.06
C MET A 223 2.71 -18.51 28.04
N LEU A 224 3.90 -18.98 28.44
CA LEU A 224 5.16 -18.23 28.44
C LEU A 224 5.97 -18.41 27.15
N THR A 225 5.42 -19.12 26.17
CA THR A 225 6.06 -19.35 24.87
C THR A 225 5.62 -18.28 23.88
N THR A 226 6.56 -17.75 23.12
CA THR A 226 6.29 -17.02 21.88
C THR A 226 6.71 -17.88 20.71
N VAL A 227 5.85 -17.99 19.71
CA VAL A 227 6.10 -18.77 18.48
C VAL A 227 6.40 -17.79 17.36
N VAL A 228 7.59 -17.89 16.76
CA VAL A 228 7.99 -17.06 15.62
C VAL A 228 8.03 -17.93 14.38
N VAL A 229 7.11 -17.72 13.45
CA VAL A 229 7.00 -18.44 12.17
C VAL A 229 7.59 -17.58 11.06
N GLY A 230 8.63 -18.09 10.40
CA GLY A 230 9.25 -17.47 9.24
C GLY A 230 8.28 -17.32 8.06
N ASN A 231 8.65 -16.46 7.12
CA ASN A 231 7.95 -16.34 5.83
C ASN A 231 8.59 -17.26 4.75
N SER A 232 8.11 -17.17 3.51
CA SER A 232 8.59 -17.99 2.39
C SER A 232 10.10 -17.88 2.12
N SER A 233 10.72 -16.76 2.49
CA SER A 233 12.16 -16.50 2.29
C SER A 233 13.04 -16.88 3.48
N THR A 234 12.43 -17.28 4.60
CA THR A 234 13.14 -17.55 5.85
C THR A 234 13.79 -18.93 5.79
N PHE A 235 15.06 -19.03 6.22
CA PHE A 235 15.82 -20.27 6.19
C PHE A 235 16.61 -20.50 7.48
N TYR A 236 17.05 -21.74 7.67
CA TYR A 236 17.96 -22.14 8.74
C TYR A 236 19.42 -22.04 8.31
N TYR A 237 20.25 -21.49 9.18
CA TYR A 237 21.70 -21.53 9.02
C TYR A 237 22.37 -21.55 10.38
N ASP A 238 23.19 -22.57 10.65
CA ASP A 238 24.00 -22.69 11.88
C ASP A 238 23.21 -22.42 13.17
N ASN A 239 22.11 -23.17 13.37
CA ASN A 239 21.19 -22.98 14.51
C ASN A 239 20.63 -21.56 14.65
N LYS A 240 20.47 -20.85 13.53
CA LYS A 240 19.80 -19.55 13.47
C LYS A 240 18.67 -19.58 12.46
N ILE A 241 17.61 -18.84 12.78
CA ILE A 241 16.54 -18.50 11.84
C ILE A 241 16.89 -17.14 11.23
N ILE A 242 16.99 -17.10 9.90
CA ILE A 242 17.38 -15.89 9.17
C ILE A 242 16.31 -15.59 8.13
N THR A 243 15.73 -14.40 8.24
CA THR A 243 14.91 -13.82 7.17
C THR A 243 15.76 -12.80 6.42
N PRO A 244 16.01 -12.98 5.11
CA PRO A 244 16.75 -12.02 4.33
C PRO A 244 16.08 -10.64 4.31
N ARG A 245 16.90 -9.58 4.34
CA ARG A 245 16.45 -8.20 4.07
C ARG A 245 16.21 -7.93 2.56
N GLY A 246 16.40 -8.93 1.70
CA GLY A 246 16.30 -8.81 0.24
C GLY A 246 17.61 -8.47 -0.48
N TYR A 247 18.73 -8.24 0.22
CA TYR A 247 20.01 -7.86 -0.39
C TYR A 247 20.61 -8.89 -1.34
N GLN A 248 20.37 -10.19 -1.12
CA GLN A 248 20.87 -11.25 -2.01
C GLN A 248 20.31 -11.16 -3.44
N ARG A 249 19.20 -10.43 -3.64
CA ARG A 249 18.64 -10.15 -4.97
C ARG A 249 19.38 -9.01 -5.69
N LYS A 250 20.20 -8.23 -4.97
CA LYS A 250 20.86 -7.00 -5.44
C LYS A 250 22.39 -7.02 -5.33
N TYR A 251 22.96 -7.85 -4.45
CA TYR A 251 24.37 -7.85 -4.10
C TYR A 251 24.93 -9.27 -3.96
N THR A 252 26.13 -9.49 -4.51
CA THR A 252 26.95 -10.66 -4.21
C THR A 252 27.66 -10.42 -2.87
N LEU A 253 27.21 -11.08 -1.80
CA LEU A 253 27.69 -10.83 -0.43
C LEU A 253 29.18 -11.18 -0.21
N GLY A 254 29.83 -11.84 -1.18
CA GLY A 254 31.26 -12.22 -1.14
C GLY A 254 32.21 -11.31 -1.93
N GLU A 255 31.73 -10.23 -2.55
CA GLU A 255 32.56 -9.33 -3.37
C GLU A 255 32.75 -7.95 -2.69
N GLU A 256 34.00 -7.50 -2.51
CA GLU A 256 34.32 -6.18 -1.95
C GLU A 256 33.87 -5.01 -2.86
N LYS A 257 33.75 -5.24 -4.17
CA LYS A 257 33.29 -4.24 -5.15
C LYS A 257 31.87 -4.55 -5.61
N GLN A 258 30.92 -3.86 -5.01
CA GLN A 258 29.53 -3.86 -5.48
C GLN A 258 29.42 -3.05 -6.78
N LEU A 259 29.38 -3.72 -7.93
CA LEU A 259 29.55 -3.14 -9.27
C LEU A 259 28.42 -2.22 -9.77
N LEU A 260 27.27 -2.18 -9.10
CA LEU A 260 26.09 -1.48 -9.62
C LEU A 260 26.03 -0.01 -9.16
N LYS A 261 26.34 0.90 -10.10
CA LYS A 261 26.09 2.35 -9.98
C LYS A 261 24.58 2.62 -9.81
N PRO A 262 24.13 3.71 -9.14
CA PRO A 262 22.71 3.96 -8.86
C PRO A 262 21.77 3.82 -10.07
N HIS A 263 22.18 4.28 -11.25
CA HIS A 263 21.41 4.19 -12.50
C HIS A 263 21.31 2.76 -13.09
N GLN A 264 22.16 1.82 -12.65
CA GLN A 264 22.11 0.41 -13.04
C GLN A 264 21.23 -0.43 -12.09
N ARG A 265 20.81 0.15 -10.95
CA ARG A 265 19.96 -0.52 -9.95
C ARG A 265 18.50 -0.57 -10.39
N LEU A 266 18.05 0.43 -11.15
CA LEU A 266 16.69 0.54 -11.71
C LEU A 266 16.49 -0.27 -13.02
N LYS A 267 17.27 -1.33 -13.23
CA LYS A 267 17.06 -2.23 -14.37
C LYS A 267 16.16 -3.38 -13.95
N LYS A 268 15.32 -3.86 -14.87
CA LYS A 268 14.38 -4.97 -14.62
C LYS A 268 15.07 -6.26 -14.18
N GLU A 269 16.32 -6.46 -14.57
CA GLU A 269 17.14 -7.59 -14.14
C GLU A 269 17.64 -7.49 -12.68
N ALA A 270 17.75 -6.28 -12.12
CA ALA A 270 18.32 -6.01 -10.80
C ALA A 270 17.26 -5.66 -9.73
N GLU A 271 16.17 -5.00 -10.13
CA GLU A 271 15.02 -4.65 -9.29
C GLU A 271 13.69 -4.88 -10.05
N PRO A 272 13.34 -6.13 -10.40
CA PRO A 272 12.13 -6.44 -11.17
C PRO A 272 10.83 -5.91 -10.55
N TRP A 273 10.79 -5.74 -9.22
CA TRP A 273 9.66 -5.19 -8.49
C TRP A 273 9.58 -3.66 -8.50
N ALA A 274 10.67 -2.94 -8.80
CA ALA A 274 10.68 -1.47 -8.80
C ALA A 274 10.04 -0.87 -10.07
N LEU A 275 9.99 -1.65 -11.15
CA LEU A 275 9.42 -1.22 -12.44
C LEU A 275 8.00 -1.74 -12.68
N ASP A 276 7.59 -2.83 -12.03
CA ASP A 276 6.24 -3.40 -12.15
C ASP A 276 5.25 -2.76 -11.13
N GLN A 277 5.67 -1.80 -10.30
CA GLN A 277 4.79 -1.03 -9.41
C GLN A 277 3.88 -0.05 -10.17
N GLU A 278 4.18 0.28 -11.43
CA GLU A 278 3.39 1.22 -12.23
C GLU A 278 2.17 0.58 -12.92
N THR A 279 2.02 -0.76 -12.90
CA THR A 279 0.94 -1.44 -13.66
C THR A 279 -0.24 -1.93 -12.82
N GLY A 280 -0.17 -1.90 -11.49
CA GLY A 280 -1.28 -2.33 -10.62
C GLY A 280 -1.69 -3.81 -10.74
N GLU A 281 -0.97 -4.62 -11.52
CA GLU A 281 -1.22 -6.06 -11.66
C GLU A 281 -0.25 -6.84 -10.78
N ALA A 282 -0.76 -7.41 -9.69
CA ALA A 282 -0.01 -8.38 -8.90
C ALA A 282 0.25 -9.63 -9.75
N LYS A 283 1.51 -9.88 -10.14
CA LYS A 283 1.91 -11.15 -10.74
C LYS A 283 1.67 -12.27 -9.74
N THR A 284 0.80 -13.21 -10.08
CA THR A 284 0.59 -14.49 -9.38
C THR A 284 1.75 -15.44 -9.67
N GLY A 285 2.97 -15.02 -9.32
CA GLY A 285 4.20 -15.79 -9.53
C GLY A 285 4.60 -16.57 -8.29
N TYR A 286 3.81 -17.57 -7.90
CA TYR A 286 4.35 -18.72 -7.18
C TYR A 286 4.46 -19.86 -8.19
N GLU A 287 5.67 -20.11 -8.67
CA GLU A 287 5.96 -21.33 -9.42
C GLU A 287 5.65 -22.52 -8.52
N LYS A 288 4.68 -23.35 -8.96
CA LYS A 288 4.40 -24.64 -8.34
C LYS A 288 5.66 -25.49 -8.46
N ILE A 289 6.21 -25.88 -7.32
CA ILE A 289 7.22 -26.94 -7.23
C ILE A 289 6.62 -28.20 -7.86
N GLU A 290 7.27 -28.72 -8.91
CA GLU A 290 6.91 -29.96 -9.57
C GLU A 290 7.18 -31.15 -8.64
N ALA A 291 6.12 -31.81 -8.18
CA ALA A 291 6.23 -33.16 -7.64
C ALA A 291 4.96 -33.99 -7.90
N ILE A 292 5.17 -35.05 -8.69
CA ILE A 292 4.40 -36.29 -8.81
C ILE A 292 3.21 -36.24 -9.79
N GLU A 293 3.54 -36.52 -11.05
CA GLU A 293 2.64 -37.09 -12.05
C GLU A 293 1.99 -38.38 -11.52
N LYS A 294 0.69 -38.35 -11.22
CA LYS A 294 -0.17 -39.53 -11.33
C LYS A 294 -1.49 -39.16 -12.00
N LYS A 295 -1.74 -39.85 -13.12
CA LYS A 295 -2.95 -39.87 -13.96
C LYS A 295 -4.22 -39.53 -13.18
N ILE A 296 -4.84 -38.39 -13.50
CA ILE A 296 -6.25 -38.13 -13.18
C ILE A 296 -7.00 -38.05 -14.50
N VAL A 297 -7.92 -39.00 -14.65
CA VAL A 297 -8.92 -39.08 -15.71
C VAL A 297 -9.82 -37.84 -15.61
N GLU A 298 -10.07 -37.16 -16.73
CA GLU A 298 -10.96 -35.99 -16.79
C GLU A 298 -12.38 -36.36 -16.28
N PRO A 299 -12.91 -35.68 -15.25
CA PRO A 299 -14.33 -35.78 -14.93
C PRO A 299 -15.12 -34.82 -15.83
N ALA A 300 -16.20 -35.36 -16.40
CA ALA A 300 -17.16 -34.63 -17.22
C ALA A 300 -17.69 -33.36 -16.53
N ALA A 301 -17.94 -32.34 -17.35
CA ALA A 301 -18.39 -31.01 -16.94
C ALA A 301 -19.59 -31.05 -15.98
N ILE A 302 -19.38 -30.58 -14.74
CA ILE A 302 -20.46 -30.28 -13.79
C ILE A 302 -20.75 -28.78 -13.89
N LYS A 303 -21.89 -28.44 -14.51
CA LYS A 303 -22.46 -27.08 -14.55
C LYS A 303 -23.33 -26.86 -13.31
N THR A 304 -22.74 -26.58 -12.16
CA THR A 304 -23.48 -26.06 -11.00
C THR A 304 -22.51 -25.40 -10.02
N THR A 305 -22.79 -24.17 -9.61
CA THR A 305 -21.96 -23.45 -8.63
C THR A 305 -22.30 -23.92 -7.21
N ALA A 306 -21.34 -23.83 -6.28
CA ALA A 306 -21.51 -24.22 -4.87
C ALA A 306 -22.72 -23.55 -4.19
N LEU A 307 -23.07 -22.34 -4.64
CA LEU A 307 -24.25 -21.59 -4.20
C LEU A 307 -25.57 -22.28 -4.63
N GLN A 308 -25.64 -22.84 -5.83
CA GLN A 308 -26.83 -23.54 -6.32
C GLN A 308 -27.05 -24.85 -5.56
N LEU A 309 -25.98 -25.60 -5.29
CA LEU A 309 -26.03 -26.83 -4.49
C LEU A 309 -26.44 -26.55 -3.04
N ALA A 310 -25.97 -25.45 -2.45
CA ALA A 310 -26.37 -25.04 -1.09
C ALA A 310 -27.86 -24.65 -1.03
N ASN A 311 -28.38 -23.96 -2.05
CA ASN A 311 -29.78 -23.55 -2.12
C ASN A 311 -30.73 -24.73 -2.42
N GLU A 312 -30.33 -25.69 -3.25
CA GLU A 312 -31.08 -26.94 -3.44
C GLU A 312 -31.12 -27.79 -2.17
N ALA A 313 -29.98 -27.91 -1.47
CA ALA A 313 -29.93 -28.63 -0.20
C ALA A 313 -30.82 -27.96 0.87
N LEU A 314 -30.87 -26.62 0.92
CA LEU A 314 -31.78 -25.89 1.80
C LEU A 314 -33.25 -26.11 1.44
N ALA A 315 -33.58 -26.12 0.16
CA ALA A 315 -34.94 -26.31 -0.33
C ALA A 315 -35.48 -27.74 -0.09
N LEU A 316 -34.59 -28.74 -0.08
CA LEU A 316 -34.95 -30.13 0.23
C LEU A 316 -35.21 -30.37 1.73
N VAL A 317 -34.61 -29.55 2.59
CA VAL A 317 -34.78 -29.62 4.06
C VAL A 317 -36.06 -28.89 4.50
N HIS A 318 -36.39 -27.78 3.85
CA HIS A 318 -37.57 -26.98 4.15
C HIS A 318 -38.69 -27.24 3.13
N LYS A 319 -39.37 -28.39 3.25
CA LYS A 319 -40.65 -28.59 2.57
C LYS A 319 -41.72 -27.70 3.19
N GLU A 320 -41.71 -26.42 2.84
CA GLU A 320 -42.88 -25.55 2.64
C GLU A 320 -42.46 -24.14 2.23
N THR A 321 -43.13 -23.64 1.20
CA THR A 321 -43.06 -22.31 0.61
C THR A 321 -43.26 -21.20 1.62
N SER A 322 -42.26 -20.33 1.80
CA SER A 322 -42.45 -18.90 2.09
C SER A 322 -41.13 -18.14 1.91
N ALA A 323 -41.18 -17.10 1.07
CA ALA A 323 -40.06 -16.20 0.84
C ALA A 323 -39.71 -15.44 2.13
N VAL A 324 -38.55 -15.74 2.71
CA VAL A 324 -37.99 -14.95 3.82
C VAL A 324 -37.14 -13.85 3.22
N LYS A 325 -37.61 -12.60 3.37
CA LYS A 325 -36.81 -11.39 3.13
C LYS A 325 -35.62 -11.41 4.09
N VAL A 326 -34.42 -11.35 3.55
CA VAL A 326 -33.20 -11.13 4.33
C VAL A 326 -33.17 -9.64 4.70
N GLU A 327 -33.40 -9.33 5.97
CA GLU A 327 -33.06 -8.01 6.52
C GLU A 327 -31.54 -7.88 6.59
N GLU A 328 -31.03 -6.78 6.03
CA GLU A 328 -29.61 -6.43 6.00
C GLU A 328 -29.09 -6.24 7.43
N ASN A 329 -27.99 -6.93 7.73
CA ASN A 329 -27.33 -6.91 9.02
C ASN A 329 -26.54 -5.58 9.20
N PRO A 330 -26.87 -4.69 10.15
CA PRO A 330 -26.36 -3.32 10.19
C PRO A 330 -24.93 -3.16 10.77
N PHE A 331 -24.10 -4.21 10.85
CA PHE A 331 -22.74 -4.13 11.40
C PHE A 331 -21.67 -4.86 10.59
N LEU A 332 -21.77 -4.83 9.25
CA LEU A 332 -20.63 -5.06 8.38
C LEU A 332 -19.96 -3.72 8.08
N VAL A 333 -18.96 -3.34 8.89
CA VAL A 333 -17.97 -2.36 8.43
C VAL A 333 -17.02 -3.12 7.50
N GLN A 334 -17.41 -3.26 6.24
CA GLN A 334 -16.44 -3.42 5.16
C GLN A 334 -15.79 -2.05 4.99
N GLN A 335 -14.55 -1.88 5.43
CA GLN A 335 -13.73 -0.84 4.82
C GLN A 335 -13.46 -1.30 3.39
N GLU A 336 -14.12 -0.66 2.44
CA GLU A 336 -13.83 -0.81 1.03
C GLU A 336 -12.38 -0.42 0.80
N VAL A 337 -11.64 -1.27 0.09
CA VAL A 337 -10.25 -0.96 -0.30
C VAL A 337 -10.34 0.16 -1.32
N GLU A 338 -10.18 1.40 -0.85
CA GLU A 338 -10.16 2.56 -1.73
C GLU A 338 -8.86 2.57 -2.53
N SER A 339 -8.98 2.34 -3.84
CA SER A 339 -7.90 2.58 -4.78
C SER A 339 -7.82 4.07 -5.10
N ILE A 340 -6.62 4.59 -5.33
CA ILE A 340 -6.48 5.96 -5.85
C ILE A 340 -6.88 5.92 -7.32
N PHE A 341 -8.02 6.50 -7.66
CA PHE A 341 -8.47 6.67 -9.03
C PHE A 341 -7.94 8.01 -9.56
N GLU A 342 -7.16 7.96 -10.64
CA GLU A 342 -6.60 9.13 -11.28
C GLU A 342 -7.24 9.38 -12.65
N PHE A 343 -7.70 10.60 -12.90
CA PHE A 343 -8.28 11.01 -14.18
C PHE A 343 -8.12 12.51 -14.39
N ALA A 344 -8.11 12.95 -15.64
CA ALA A 344 -8.05 14.36 -15.98
C ALA A 344 -9.42 14.90 -16.37
N VAL A 345 -9.67 16.17 -16.04
CA VAL A 345 -10.87 16.91 -16.43
C VAL A 345 -10.54 18.23 -17.07
N SER A 346 -11.36 18.62 -18.05
CA SER A 346 -11.33 19.97 -18.61
C SER A 346 -12.75 20.43 -18.97
N PRO A 347 -13.02 21.75 -19.00
CA PRO A 347 -14.31 22.28 -19.44
C PRO A 347 -14.47 22.30 -20.96
N GLY A 348 -13.52 21.73 -21.70
CA GLY A 348 -13.47 21.65 -23.16
C GLY A 348 -12.03 21.54 -23.66
N VAL A 349 -11.87 21.33 -24.96
CA VAL A 349 -10.54 21.25 -25.61
C VAL A 349 -9.99 22.65 -25.90
N ALA A 350 -10.89 23.58 -26.24
CA ALA A 350 -10.61 24.99 -26.50
C ALA A 350 -11.29 25.94 -25.49
N ASN A 351 -11.88 25.38 -24.42
CA ASN A 351 -12.51 26.13 -23.34
C ASN A 351 -11.76 25.88 -22.03
N LYS A 352 -11.47 26.96 -21.29
CA LYS A 352 -10.84 26.95 -19.96
C LYS A 352 -11.74 27.47 -18.85
N MET A 353 -12.95 27.90 -19.19
CA MET A 353 -13.86 28.50 -18.22
C MET A 353 -14.57 27.37 -17.47
N ILE A 354 -14.26 27.24 -16.19
CA ILE A 354 -14.99 26.37 -15.26
C ILE A 354 -16.09 27.20 -14.62
N THR A 355 -17.33 26.75 -14.74
CA THR A 355 -18.47 27.41 -14.08
C THR A 355 -18.47 27.14 -12.57
N PRO A 356 -19.11 27.98 -11.75
CA PRO A 356 -19.25 27.71 -10.32
C PRO A 356 -19.85 26.33 -10.01
N ALA A 357 -20.86 25.90 -10.79
CA ALA A 357 -21.48 24.59 -10.64
C ALA A 357 -20.50 23.43 -10.91
N GLN A 358 -19.67 23.55 -11.94
CA GLN A 358 -18.61 22.58 -12.24
C GLN A 358 -17.55 22.57 -11.13
N MET A 359 -17.12 23.74 -10.64
CA MET A 359 -16.11 23.82 -9.57
C MET A 359 -16.61 23.20 -8.26
N ILE A 360 -17.87 23.44 -7.89
CA ILE A 360 -18.49 22.81 -6.72
C ILE A 360 -18.51 21.29 -6.90
N THR A 361 -18.95 20.80 -8.05
CA THR A 361 -19.00 19.36 -8.32
C THR A 361 -17.61 18.72 -8.25
N LEU A 362 -16.59 19.39 -8.78
CA LEU A 362 -15.20 18.92 -8.69
C LEU A 362 -14.71 18.87 -7.23
N ALA A 363 -15.01 19.89 -6.42
CA ALA A 363 -14.66 19.90 -5.00
C ALA A 363 -15.38 18.78 -4.22
N GLU A 364 -16.66 18.55 -4.51
CA GLU A 364 -17.45 17.47 -3.90
C GLU A 364 -16.92 16.08 -4.28
N VAL A 365 -16.54 15.88 -5.54
CA VAL A 365 -15.99 14.62 -6.04
C VAL A 365 -14.61 14.32 -5.47
N VAL A 366 -13.74 15.33 -5.34
CA VAL A 366 -12.40 15.16 -4.77
C VAL A 366 -12.45 14.93 -3.27
N GLY A 367 -13.39 15.61 -2.59
CA GLY A 367 -13.53 15.55 -1.14
C GLY A 367 -12.28 16.01 -0.39
N GLU A 368 -12.21 15.69 0.90
CA GLU A 368 -11.12 16.12 1.78
C GLU A 368 -9.83 15.29 1.62
N ARG A 369 -9.95 14.09 1.02
CA ARG A 369 -8.86 13.09 0.93
C ARG A 369 -8.25 12.97 -0.47
N GLY A 370 -8.89 13.55 -1.48
CA GLY A 370 -8.35 13.60 -2.84
C GLY A 370 -7.50 14.84 -3.09
N THR A 371 -6.87 14.88 -4.27
CA THR A 371 -6.08 16.04 -4.73
C THR A 371 -6.49 16.48 -6.12
N MET A 372 -6.37 17.78 -6.38
CA MET A 372 -6.59 18.39 -7.69
C MET A 372 -5.33 19.14 -8.12
N GLU A 373 -4.74 18.76 -9.24
CA GLU A 373 -3.52 19.34 -9.79
C GLU A 373 -3.80 20.02 -11.14
N TYR A 374 -3.46 21.29 -11.28
CA TYR A 374 -3.54 21.98 -12.57
C TYR A 374 -2.25 21.79 -13.37
N THR A 375 -2.37 21.22 -14.57
CA THR A 375 -1.24 20.77 -15.39
C THR A 375 -0.81 21.80 -16.45
N PRO A 376 0.43 21.71 -16.96
CA PRO A 376 0.88 22.50 -18.11
C PRO A 376 0.06 22.27 -19.40
N ASP A 377 -0.63 21.13 -19.51
CA ASP A 377 -1.55 20.82 -20.61
C ASP A 377 -2.96 21.39 -20.41
N HIS A 378 -3.13 22.24 -19.39
CA HIS A 378 -4.33 23.03 -19.16
C HIS A 378 -5.59 22.22 -18.80
N ARG A 379 -5.37 21.06 -18.16
CA ARG A 379 -6.39 20.21 -17.56
C ARG A 379 -6.12 20.03 -16.07
N LEU A 380 -7.15 19.70 -15.32
CA LEU A 380 -7.04 19.35 -13.90
C LEU A 380 -6.91 17.83 -13.78
N VAL A 381 -5.85 17.34 -13.16
CA VAL A 381 -5.71 15.92 -12.79
C VAL A 381 -6.23 15.74 -11.38
N LEU A 382 -7.20 14.85 -11.24
CA LEU A 382 -7.87 14.52 -9.98
C LEU A 382 -7.35 13.16 -9.53
N LYS A 383 -6.99 13.07 -8.25
CA LYS A 383 -6.63 11.80 -7.60
C LYS A 383 -7.58 11.59 -6.44
N VAL A 384 -8.46 10.60 -6.54
CA VAL A 384 -9.56 10.40 -5.58
C VAL A 384 -9.49 8.99 -5.02
N PRO A 385 -9.35 8.82 -3.68
CA PRO A 385 -9.53 7.52 -3.04
C PRO A 385 -10.99 7.07 -3.19
N THR A 386 -11.24 6.02 -3.97
CA THR A 386 -12.58 5.51 -4.20
C THR A 386 -12.58 4.01 -4.56
N ASP A 387 -13.68 3.36 -4.22
CA ASP A 387 -14.10 2.01 -4.59
C ASP A 387 -14.97 2.01 -5.88
N SER A 388 -15.51 3.17 -6.25
CA SER A 388 -16.58 3.34 -7.24
C SER A 388 -16.22 4.37 -8.35
N PRO A 389 -15.15 4.16 -9.14
CA PRO A 389 -14.66 5.13 -10.12
C PRO A 389 -15.66 5.49 -11.23
N LYS A 390 -16.51 4.54 -11.65
CA LYS A 390 -17.51 4.78 -12.70
C LYS A 390 -18.54 5.85 -12.31
N ARG A 391 -18.96 5.83 -11.04
CA ARG A 391 -19.94 6.79 -10.52
C ARG A 391 -19.38 8.21 -10.51
N ILE A 392 -18.09 8.35 -10.18
CA ILE A 392 -17.37 9.61 -10.22
C ILE A 392 -17.33 10.16 -11.64
N VAL A 393 -16.91 9.35 -12.62
CA VAL A 393 -16.86 9.75 -14.03
C VAL A 393 -18.24 10.23 -14.52
N GLU A 394 -19.30 9.44 -14.30
CA GLU A 394 -20.67 9.81 -14.70
C GLU A 394 -21.15 11.12 -14.05
N THR A 395 -20.73 11.40 -12.81
CA THR A 395 -21.13 12.60 -12.07
C THR A 395 -20.45 13.83 -12.66
N VAL A 396 -19.16 13.71 -12.97
CA VAL A 396 -18.37 14.77 -13.60
C VAL A 396 -18.86 15.04 -15.03
N GLU A 397 -19.09 14.02 -15.83
CA GLU A 397 -19.57 14.15 -17.22
C GLU A 397 -20.93 14.84 -17.31
N LYS A 398 -21.84 14.59 -16.35
CA LYS A 398 -23.16 15.27 -16.28
C LYS A 398 -23.06 16.79 -16.15
N THR A 399 -21.92 17.32 -15.70
CA THR A 399 -21.68 18.77 -15.62
C THR A 399 -21.14 19.38 -16.91
N GLY A 400 -20.99 18.56 -17.96
CA GLY A 400 -20.44 18.97 -19.25
C GLY A 400 -18.91 19.13 -19.24
N LEU A 401 -18.22 18.56 -18.23
CA LEU A 401 -16.77 18.47 -18.21
C LEU A 401 -16.34 17.26 -19.05
N LEU A 402 -15.27 17.42 -19.83
CA LEU A 402 -14.60 16.34 -20.52
C LEU A 402 -13.75 15.55 -19.52
N VAL A 403 -13.91 14.23 -19.50
CA VAL A 403 -13.12 13.32 -18.67
C VAL A 403 -12.15 12.54 -19.55
N GLN A 404 -10.89 12.42 -19.12
CA GLN A 404 -9.83 11.72 -19.85
C GLN A 404 -9.01 10.82 -18.92
N PRO A 405 -8.50 9.69 -19.42
CA PRO A 405 -7.48 8.93 -18.71
C PRO A 405 -6.17 9.72 -18.60
N VAL A 406 -5.37 9.39 -17.58
CA VAL A 406 -4.03 9.94 -17.36
C VAL A 406 -2.95 8.87 -17.62
N GLY A 407 -1.71 9.32 -17.86
CA GLY A 407 -0.57 8.45 -18.16
C GLY A 407 -0.22 8.43 -19.65
N ASP A 408 0.25 7.29 -20.15
CA ASP A 408 0.71 7.12 -21.53
C ASP A 408 -0.47 7.02 -22.51
N VAL A 409 -1.10 8.18 -22.77
CA VAL A 409 -2.24 8.33 -23.68
C VAL A 409 -2.01 9.50 -24.65
N VAL A 410 -2.87 9.62 -25.65
CA VAL A 410 -2.95 10.81 -26.50
C VAL A 410 -3.59 11.96 -25.73
N ILE A 411 -2.88 13.08 -25.66
CA ILE A 411 -3.31 14.30 -24.96
C ILE A 411 -3.53 15.38 -26.02
N VAL A 412 -4.78 15.81 -26.19
CA VAL A 412 -5.15 16.86 -27.14
C VAL A 412 -5.29 18.18 -26.41
N LYS A 413 -4.64 19.23 -26.90
CA LYS A 413 -4.77 20.59 -26.37
C LYS A 413 -5.00 21.60 -27.48
N ALA A 414 -5.91 22.54 -27.29
CA ALA A 414 -6.20 23.58 -28.27
C ALA A 414 -6.11 24.98 -27.66
N CYS A 415 -5.91 25.98 -28.53
CA CYS A 415 -5.78 27.37 -28.12
C CYS A 415 -7.10 27.96 -27.57
N ASP A 416 -7.02 28.68 -26.47
CA ASP A 416 -8.21 29.09 -25.68
C ASP A 416 -8.16 30.50 -25.08
N PHE A 417 -7.03 31.21 -25.19
CA PHE A 417 -6.82 32.52 -24.54
C PHE A 417 -7.35 33.77 -25.28
N CYS A 418 -7.84 33.62 -26.51
CA CYS A 418 -8.21 34.74 -27.41
C CYS A 418 -9.43 34.32 -28.24
N TYR A 419 -10.26 35.25 -28.70
CA TYR A 419 -11.50 34.99 -29.47
C TYR A 419 -11.42 35.45 -30.94
N GLY A 420 -10.22 35.50 -31.56
CA GLY A 420 -10.00 35.91 -32.96
C GLY A 420 -10.61 34.96 -34.02
N GLU A 421 -9.94 34.72 -35.16
CA GLU A 421 -10.38 33.78 -36.25
C GLU A 421 -10.68 32.32 -35.82
N LYS A 422 -10.66 32.02 -34.51
CA LYS A 422 -10.70 30.69 -33.93
C LYS A 422 -12.04 29.98 -34.03
N ALA A 423 -13.17 30.69 -34.10
CA ALA A 423 -14.50 30.07 -34.03
C ALA A 423 -14.71 29.01 -35.14
N GLU A 424 -14.17 29.22 -36.34
CA GLU A 424 -14.28 28.26 -37.44
C GLU A 424 -13.44 26.97 -37.21
N SER A 425 -12.42 27.04 -36.35
CA SER A 425 -11.44 25.95 -36.16
C SER A 425 -11.72 25.05 -34.95
N ILE A 426 -12.56 25.52 -34.00
CA ILE A 426 -12.89 24.79 -32.77
C ILE A 426 -13.52 23.43 -33.03
N PRO A 427 -14.49 23.27 -33.96
CA PRO A 427 -15.12 21.97 -34.21
C PRO A 427 -14.11 20.89 -34.59
N TYR A 428 -13.07 21.23 -35.34
CA TYR A 428 -12.02 20.27 -35.70
C TYR A 428 -11.15 19.87 -34.50
N ALA A 429 -10.89 20.78 -33.56
CA ALA A 429 -10.18 20.45 -32.34
C ALA A 429 -11.00 19.50 -31.44
N GLU A 430 -12.32 19.70 -31.38
CA GLU A 430 -13.26 18.81 -30.69
C GLU A 430 -13.31 17.44 -31.37
N GLU A 431 -13.38 17.39 -32.70
CA GLU A 431 -13.41 16.14 -33.47
C GLU A 431 -12.10 15.34 -33.33
N ILE A 432 -10.93 16.01 -33.29
CA ILE A 432 -9.64 15.39 -32.99
C ILE A 432 -9.64 14.78 -31.58
N MET A 433 -10.20 15.51 -30.61
CA MET A 433 -10.29 15.05 -29.23
C MET A 433 -11.20 13.82 -29.11
N GLU A 434 -12.36 13.83 -29.76
CA GLU A 434 -13.30 12.73 -29.78
C GLU A 434 -12.70 11.48 -30.45
N THR A 435 -11.97 11.67 -31.54
CA THR A 435 -11.40 10.57 -32.33
C THR A 435 -10.14 9.98 -31.71
N LEU A 436 -9.23 10.83 -31.21
CA LEU A 436 -7.88 10.42 -30.82
C LEU A 436 -7.60 10.54 -29.32
N GLY A 437 -8.34 11.37 -28.58
CA GLY A 437 -8.08 11.65 -27.18
C GLY A 437 -8.17 10.41 -26.28
N GLY A 438 -7.22 10.26 -25.37
CA GLY A 438 -7.24 9.18 -24.38
C GLY A 438 -6.86 7.80 -24.92
N ILE A 439 -6.53 7.65 -26.21
CA ILE A 439 -6.01 6.37 -26.74
C ILE A 439 -4.69 6.04 -26.05
N LYS A 440 -4.58 4.83 -25.48
CA LYS A 440 -3.35 4.32 -24.86
C LYS A 440 -2.20 4.21 -25.87
N MET A 441 -1.06 4.78 -25.53
CA MET A 441 0.16 4.90 -26.33
C MET A 441 1.36 4.21 -25.64
N PRO A 442 2.46 3.90 -26.38
CA PRO A 442 3.71 3.40 -25.79
C PRO A 442 4.39 4.40 -24.85
N LYS A 443 4.18 5.70 -25.09
CA LYS A 443 4.54 6.84 -24.23
C LYS A 443 3.60 8.00 -24.55
N GLU A 444 3.33 8.88 -23.59
CA GLU A 444 2.49 10.08 -23.77
C GLU A 444 2.74 10.78 -25.13
N LEU A 445 1.65 11.10 -25.84
CA LEU A 445 1.69 11.71 -27.16
C LEU A 445 0.85 13.00 -27.15
N HIS A 446 1.51 14.14 -27.28
CA HIS A 446 0.85 15.45 -27.26
C HIS A 446 0.43 15.88 -28.66
N VAL A 447 -0.85 16.16 -28.83
CA VAL A 447 -1.43 16.75 -30.04
C VAL A 447 -1.81 18.20 -29.74
N GLY A 448 -1.02 19.14 -30.25
CA GLY A 448 -1.24 20.57 -30.08
C GLY A 448 -2.01 21.16 -31.25
N PHE A 449 -3.10 21.87 -30.97
CA PHE A 449 -3.94 22.53 -31.96
C PHE A 449 -3.94 24.05 -31.80
N ASN A 450 -3.56 24.75 -32.86
CA ASN A 450 -3.59 26.20 -32.93
C ASN A 450 -4.60 26.66 -33.98
N GLY A 451 -5.65 27.37 -33.54
CA GLY A 451 -6.71 27.90 -34.41
C GLY A 451 -6.35 29.12 -35.26
N CYS A 452 -5.09 29.54 -35.30
CA CYS A 452 -4.61 30.59 -36.20
C CYS A 452 -3.09 30.49 -36.44
N GLY A 453 -2.62 31.13 -37.51
CA GLY A 453 -1.22 31.11 -37.95
C GLY A 453 -0.20 31.73 -36.98
N MET A 454 -0.64 32.39 -35.90
CA MET A 454 0.28 32.91 -34.88
C MET A 454 0.88 31.80 -34.00
N ALA A 455 0.25 30.63 -33.93
CA ALA A 455 0.72 29.47 -33.17
C ALA A 455 1.12 29.75 -31.70
N CYS A 456 0.51 30.74 -31.05
CA CYS A 456 0.86 31.19 -29.68
C CYS A 456 0.67 30.13 -28.59
N TYR A 457 0.02 29.02 -28.93
CA TYR A 457 -0.27 27.93 -27.99
C TYR A 457 0.74 26.78 -28.09
N ARG A 458 1.87 27.04 -28.75
CA ARG A 458 3.02 26.12 -28.82
C ARG A 458 2.72 24.80 -29.52
N ALA A 459 1.72 24.71 -30.43
CA ALA A 459 1.46 23.48 -31.19
C ALA A 459 2.72 22.94 -31.90
N VAL A 460 3.58 23.82 -32.41
CA VAL A 460 4.84 23.44 -33.08
C VAL A 460 5.88 22.84 -32.11
N PHE A 461 5.65 22.93 -30.80
CA PHE A 461 6.46 22.26 -29.77
C PHE A 461 5.81 21.00 -29.22
N ASP A 462 4.66 20.57 -29.72
CA ASP A 462 4.04 19.29 -29.37
C ASP A 462 4.46 18.17 -30.32
N ASP A 463 4.28 16.92 -29.88
CA ASP A 463 4.69 15.74 -30.64
C ASP A 463 4.04 15.75 -32.04
N ILE A 464 2.76 16.14 -32.09
CA ILE A 464 2.02 16.44 -33.31
C ILE A 464 1.42 17.85 -33.18
N GLY A 465 1.91 18.79 -33.99
CA GLY A 465 1.47 20.18 -34.03
C GLY A 465 0.57 20.46 -35.23
N ILE A 466 -0.56 21.11 -34.99
CA ILE A 466 -1.53 21.48 -36.01
C ILE A 466 -1.75 22.99 -35.96
N VAL A 467 -1.60 23.67 -37.09
CA VAL A 467 -1.81 25.11 -37.20
C VAL A 467 -2.85 25.39 -38.27
N TYR A 468 -3.97 26.00 -37.90
CA TYR A 468 -5.02 26.45 -38.81
C TYR A 468 -4.66 27.81 -39.39
N ARG A 469 -4.67 27.94 -40.72
CA ARG A 469 -4.60 29.23 -41.43
C ARG A 469 -5.37 29.15 -42.73
N LYS A 470 -6.03 30.24 -43.14
CA LYS A 470 -6.67 30.34 -44.47
C LYS A 470 -7.56 29.13 -44.81
N LYS A 471 -8.35 28.62 -43.85
CA LYS A 471 -9.24 27.45 -44.00
C LYS A 471 -8.55 26.12 -44.29
N LYS A 472 -7.26 26.03 -44.00
CA LYS A 472 -6.43 24.84 -44.18
C LYS A 472 -5.56 24.61 -42.95
N PHE A 473 -4.97 23.41 -42.87
CA PHE A 473 -4.10 23.03 -41.76
C PHE A 473 -2.66 22.80 -42.22
N ASP A 474 -1.72 23.24 -41.41
CA ASP A 474 -0.32 22.85 -41.50
C ASP A 474 -0.01 21.86 -40.38
N LEU A 475 0.77 20.83 -40.71
CA LEU A 475 1.12 19.74 -39.82
C LEU A 475 2.63 19.75 -39.53
N PHE A 476 2.95 19.63 -38.25
CA PHE A 476 4.29 19.53 -37.71
C PHE A 476 4.38 18.26 -36.87
N ILE A 477 5.49 17.53 -36.95
CA ILE A 477 5.68 16.32 -36.14
C ILE A 477 7.10 16.20 -35.57
N GLY A 478 7.22 15.54 -34.41
CA GLY A 478 8.50 15.09 -33.84
C GLY A 478 9.24 16.15 -33.01
N SER A 479 8.55 16.91 -32.16
CA SER A 479 9.20 17.85 -31.25
C SER A 479 9.87 17.15 -30.05
N LYS A 480 10.81 17.85 -29.39
CA LYS A 480 11.20 17.59 -28.01
C LYS A 480 10.86 18.85 -27.19
N PRO A 481 9.73 18.87 -26.44
CA PRO A 481 9.23 20.09 -25.80
C PRO A 481 10.07 20.59 -24.62
N VAL A 482 10.85 19.70 -24.00
CA VAL A 482 11.56 19.95 -22.72
C VAL A 482 12.98 19.37 -22.73
N GLY A 483 13.83 19.86 -21.83
CA GLY A 483 15.21 19.40 -21.65
C GLY A 483 16.26 20.19 -22.43
N ARG A 484 17.54 19.89 -22.19
CA ARG A 484 18.69 20.66 -22.74
C ARG A 484 18.82 20.59 -24.26
N THR A 485 18.22 19.58 -24.90
CA THR A 485 18.23 19.39 -26.36
C THR A 485 16.84 19.58 -26.98
N ALA A 486 15.97 20.35 -26.30
CA ALA A 486 14.64 20.67 -26.79
C ALA A 486 14.68 21.26 -28.20
N HIS A 487 13.74 20.86 -29.05
CA HIS A 487 13.60 21.34 -30.42
C HIS A 487 12.14 21.32 -30.85
N ALA A 488 11.80 22.21 -31.76
CA ALA A 488 10.49 22.28 -32.39
C ALA A 488 10.26 21.07 -33.32
N ALA A 489 9.00 20.70 -33.50
CA ALA A 489 8.58 19.75 -34.51
C ALA A 489 8.92 20.27 -35.93
N GLN A 490 9.23 19.35 -36.84
CA GLN A 490 9.50 19.71 -38.23
C GLN A 490 8.18 19.90 -39.00
N PRO A 491 8.08 20.91 -39.88
CA PRO A 491 6.95 21.02 -40.81
C PRO A 491 6.99 19.85 -41.79
N VAL A 492 5.87 19.14 -41.95
CA VAL A 492 5.79 17.98 -42.85
C VAL A 492 4.77 18.13 -43.96
N LEU A 493 3.73 18.92 -43.74
CA LEU A 493 2.71 19.16 -44.75
C LEU A 493 2.02 20.50 -44.48
N GLU A 494 1.81 21.28 -45.54
CA GLU A 494 1.10 22.55 -45.47
C GLU A 494 -0.18 22.50 -46.31
N GLY A 495 -1.19 23.27 -45.89
CA GLY A 495 -2.38 23.50 -46.71
C GLY A 495 -3.34 22.31 -46.82
N ILE A 496 -3.37 21.44 -45.80
CA ILE A 496 -4.22 20.25 -45.70
C ILE A 496 -5.70 20.68 -45.66
N ASP A 497 -6.52 20.02 -46.48
CA ASP A 497 -7.97 20.21 -46.48
C ASP A 497 -8.57 19.56 -45.21
N PRO A 498 -9.55 20.19 -44.54
CA PRO A 498 -10.09 19.69 -43.27
C PRO A 498 -10.50 18.21 -43.25
N GLU A 499 -11.13 17.73 -44.31
CA GLU A 499 -11.58 16.34 -44.47
C GLU A 499 -10.44 15.31 -44.43
N LYS A 500 -9.21 15.73 -44.74
CA LYS A 500 -8.03 14.85 -44.80
C LYS A 500 -7.21 14.86 -43.51
N LEU A 501 -7.48 15.81 -42.60
CA LEU A 501 -6.66 16.00 -41.41
C LEU A 501 -6.79 14.81 -40.46
N ILE A 502 -8.01 14.45 -40.06
CA ILE A 502 -8.26 13.41 -39.05
C ILE A 502 -7.84 12.01 -39.54
N PRO A 503 -8.14 11.60 -40.79
CA PRO A 503 -7.61 10.34 -41.31
C PRO A 503 -6.08 10.29 -41.25
N LEU A 504 -5.41 11.36 -41.65
CA LEU A 504 -3.94 11.44 -41.61
C LEU A 504 -3.39 11.35 -40.18
N LEU A 505 -3.99 12.06 -39.22
CA LEU A 505 -3.58 11.98 -37.81
C LEU A 505 -3.78 10.58 -37.24
N THR A 506 -4.89 9.93 -37.60
CA THR A 506 -5.20 8.56 -37.18
C THR A 506 -4.16 7.58 -37.68
N GLU A 507 -3.75 7.70 -38.95
CA GLU A 507 -2.67 6.88 -39.52
C GLU A 507 -1.32 7.10 -38.81
N ILE A 508 -0.96 8.35 -38.50
CA ILE A 508 0.29 8.67 -37.78
C ILE A 508 0.27 8.07 -36.36
N VAL A 509 -0.85 8.21 -35.65
CA VAL A 509 -1.02 7.69 -34.29
C VAL A 509 -0.98 6.16 -34.28
N ALA A 510 -1.63 5.51 -35.26
CA ALA A 510 -1.61 4.06 -35.41
C ALA A 510 -0.20 3.55 -35.71
N ASP A 511 0.51 4.17 -36.66
CA ASP A 511 1.89 3.82 -37.01
C ASP A 511 2.82 3.91 -35.79
N TYR A 512 2.72 4.97 -35.01
CA TYR A 512 3.49 5.12 -33.77
C TYR A 512 3.12 4.06 -32.73
N LYS A 513 1.83 3.82 -32.51
CA LYS A 513 1.35 2.85 -31.52
C LYS A 513 1.82 1.42 -31.83
N GLU A 514 1.85 1.05 -33.11
CA GLU A 514 2.22 -0.30 -33.55
C GLU A 514 3.74 -0.52 -33.58
N ASN A 515 4.53 0.50 -33.93
CA ASN A 515 5.95 0.33 -34.26
C ASN A 515 6.94 0.94 -33.25
N ALA A 516 6.47 1.72 -32.27
CA ALA A 516 7.33 2.27 -31.23
C ALA A 516 7.66 1.23 -30.15
N HIS A 517 8.85 1.35 -29.58
CA HIS A 517 9.24 0.54 -28.42
C HIS A 517 8.52 1.03 -27.15
N PRO A 518 8.35 0.17 -26.13
CA PRO A 518 7.80 0.59 -24.84
C PRO A 518 8.57 1.78 -24.25
N ASN A 519 7.86 2.81 -23.78
CA ASN A 519 8.41 4.05 -23.22
C ASN A 519 9.27 4.89 -24.19
N GLU A 520 9.20 4.63 -25.50
CA GLU A 520 9.87 5.43 -26.52
C GLU A 520 9.04 6.67 -26.87
N ARG A 521 9.60 7.87 -26.72
CA ARG A 521 8.95 9.14 -27.13
C ARG A 521 8.84 9.25 -28.66
N PHE A 522 7.79 9.90 -29.13
CA PHE A 522 7.49 10.06 -30.56
C PHE A 522 8.65 10.63 -31.40
N PHE A 523 9.38 11.64 -30.91
CA PHE A 523 10.55 12.17 -31.64
C PHE A 523 11.71 11.16 -31.74
N LYS A 524 11.91 10.31 -30.72
CA LYS A 524 12.93 9.23 -30.76
C LYS A 524 12.52 8.17 -31.77
N TYR A 525 11.24 7.79 -31.74
CA TYR A 525 10.64 6.91 -32.75
C TYR A 525 10.90 7.44 -34.16
N PHE A 526 10.51 8.68 -34.45
CA PHE A 526 10.68 9.27 -35.79
C PHE A 526 12.17 9.34 -36.21
N LYS A 527 13.05 9.72 -35.27
CA LYS A 527 14.51 9.71 -35.49
C LYS A 527 15.05 8.32 -35.80
N ARG A 528 14.48 7.27 -35.22
CA ARG A 528 14.89 5.87 -35.42
C ARG A 528 14.39 5.32 -36.75
N VAL A 529 13.09 5.43 -37.03
CA VAL A 529 12.48 4.86 -38.25
C VAL A 529 12.81 5.65 -39.50
N LYS A 530 13.28 6.90 -39.36
CA LYS A 530 13.64 7.84 -40.45
C LYS A 530 12.51 8.25 -41.36
N LYS A 531 11.39 7.53 -41.37
CA LYS A 531 10.23 7.81 -42.19
C LYS A 531 8.96 7.37 -41.45
N ILE A 532 7.97 8.26 -41.38
CA ILE A 532 6.61 7.97 -40.90
C ILE A 532 5.68 8.27 -42.07
N LEU A 533 4.92 7.29 -42.53
CA LEU A 533 4.13 7.39 -43.77
C LEU A 533 5.01 7.88 -44.95
N ASN A 534 4.73 9.08 -45.45
CA ASN A 534 5.47 9.75 -46.52
C ASN A 534 6.42 10.86 -46.04
N PHE A 535 6.57 11.04 -44.73
CA PHE A 535 7.36 12.11 -44.14
C PHE A 535 8.74 11.61 -43.71
N ASN A 536 9.78 12.25 -44.22
CA ASN A 536 11.17 11.93 -43.87
C ASN A 536 11.61 12.70 -42.63
N TYR A 537 12.40 12.06 -41.78
CA TYR A 537 13.00 12.69 -40.61
C TYR A 537 14.12 13.66 -41.01
N VAL A 538 14.06 14.86 -40.44
CA VAL A 538 15.06 15.92 -40.51
C VAL A 538 15.50 16.22 -39.08
N ASP A 539 16.81 16.24 -38.86
CA ASP A 539 17.33 16.54 -37.54
C ASP A 539 17.21 18.04 -37.22
N MET A 540 16.21 18.37 -36.40
CA MET A 540 15.92 19.72 -35.91
C MET A 540 16.68 20.06 -34.61
N SER A 541 17.54 19.15 -34.10
CA SER A 541 18.26 19.36 -32.86
C SER A 541 19.35 20.45 -32.97
N CYS A 542 19.71 21.03 -31.83
CA CYS A 542 20.75 22.05 -31.78
C CYS A 542 22.10 21.48 -32.23
N LYS A 543 22.78 22.17 -33.15
CA LYS A 543 24.11 21.78 -33.65
C LYS A 543 25.25 22.05 -32.67
N ILE A 544 24.96 22.73 -31.56
CA ILE A 544 25.94 22.97 -30.48
C ILE A 544 26.06 21.69 -29.67
N LYS A 545 27.30 21.22 -29.46
CA LYS A 545 27.56 20.09 -28.57
C LYS A 545 27.25 20.51 -27.14
N VAL A 546 26.12 20.02 -26.62
CA VAL A 546 25.75 20.14 -25.22
C VAL A 546 26.22 18.87 -24.51
N GLU A 547 26.89 19.00 -23.37
CA GLU A 547 27.24 17.83 -22.54
C GLU A 547 25.98 17.03 -22.19
N GLU A 548 26.08 15.71 -22.31
CA GLU A 548 24.99 14.79 -22.03
C GLU A 548 24.52 15.00 -20.58
N ALA A 549 23.20 15.16 -20.42
CA ALA A 549 22.63 15.26 -19.09
C ALA A 549 22.83 13.92 -18.35
N PRO A 550 23.08 13.93 -17.03
CA PRO A 550 23.23 12.69 -16.25
C PRO A 550 22.03 11.74 -16.34
N CYS A 551 20.86 12.26 -16.75
CA CYS A 551 19.61 11.52 -16.95
C CYS A 551 19.49 10.83 -18.32
N GLY A 552 20.46 10.96 -19.24
CA GLY A 552 20.54 10.15 -20.46
C GLY A 552 19.54 10.49 -21.58
N ASP A 553 19.03 11.72 -21.63
CA ASP A 553 17.91 12.10 -22.50
C ASP A 553 18.17 13.19 -23.56
#